data_AF-A0A3L7YX58-F1
#
_entry.id   AF-A0A3L7YX58-F1
#
_cell.length_a   1.000
_cell.length_b   1.000
_cell.length_c   1.000
_cell.angle_alpha   90.00
_cell.angle_beta   90.00
_cell.angle_gamma   90.00
#
_symmetry.space_group_name_H-M   'P 1'
#
loop_
_entity.id
_entity.type
_entity.pdbx_description
1 polymer ?
#
loop_
_entity_poly.entity_id
_entity_poly.type
_entity_poly.pdbx_seq_one_letter_code
_entity_poly.pdbx_strand_id
1 'polypeptide(L)'
;MKKLLCLFALLLCTTAFAQPQQLVVGVSGNGYVTRQQDGARITQEGVAYWTNPKSIVSIYFYLHQPTTADLSLYAKGHSEIKVSYGKKSFNVNLQSDDFTNVPVGSIDIRQAGYVRIDLQGVAKEGESFGEIKQLIADNVTGKSNYVKDFEDYWGRRGPSVHMGYALPEGDTEWFYNEVTVPKEGETMHSYYMAAGFGEGYFGMQYNSPTERRILFSVWSPFDTQDPKKIPDEQKIKLLRQGKDVHIGEFGNEGSGGQSYLRYPWKAGNTYKFLMHIKPDGNGNTIYTAYFYATDEKEWKLIASFLRPMTDTWYKHPHSFLENFNPEQGYLSREVFFGNQWARSKEGKWTRLTDAVFTHDATASAKVRLDYQGGTTKDNRFYLKMGGFFNESVPMRTKFYCKPTGEEPIIDWEALEHL
;
A
#
# COMPACT_ATOMS: atom_id res chain seq x y z
N MET A 1 68.46 19.82 -30.40
CA MET A 1 67.29 20.61 -29.95
C MET A 1 66.04 20.05 -30.62
N LYS A 2 65.27 19.18 -29.93
CA LYS A 2 64.00 18.62 -30.45
C LYS A 2 62.86 19.36 -29.77
N LYS A 3 62.04 20.08 -30.55
CA LYS A 3 60.83 20.77 -30.09
C LYS A 3 59.71 19.75 -29.92
N LEU A 4 59.12 19.69 -28.72
CA LEU A 4 57.94 18.90 -28.41
C LEU A 4 56.71 19.80 -28.63
N LEU A 5 55.83 19.40 -29.53
CA LEU A 5 54.57 20.08 -29.83
C LEU A 5 53.47 19.45 -28.95
N CYS A 6 52.95 20.19 -27.96
CA CYS A 6 51.79 19.75 -27.19
C CYS A 6 50.51 20.12 -27.93
N LEU A 7 49.75 19.11 -28.36
CA LEU A 7 48.42 19.25 -28.95
C LEU A 7 47.39 19.32 -27.81
N PHE A 8 46.70 20.44 -27.67
CA PHE A 8 45.61 20.62 -26.72
C PHE A 8 44.30 20.14 -27.38
N ALA A 9 43.76 18.99 -26.94
CA ALA A 9 42.45 18.52 -27.37
C ALA A 9 41.36 19.18 -26.50
N LEU A 10 40.59 20.11 -27.09
CA LEU A 10 39.39 20.65 -26.47
C LEU A 10 38.29 19.56 -26.48
N LEU A 11 37.96 19.01 -25.31
CA LEU A 11 36.73 18.23 -25.14
C LEU A 11 35.53 19.20 -25.13
N LEU A 12 34.81 19.26 -26.25
CA LEU A 12 33.46 19.84 -26.29
C LEU A 12 32.51 18.90 -25.56
N CYS A 13 32.18 19.21 -24.30
CA CYS A 13 31.02 18.63 -23.63
C CYS A 13 29.75 19.21 -24.28
N THR A 14 29.17 18.46 -25.21
CA THR A 14 27.80 18.73 -25.67
C THR A 14 26.82 18.31 -24.58
N THR A 15 26.42 19.26 -23.74
CA THR A 15 25.25 19.06 -22.87
C THR A 15 24.01 19.01 -23.76
N ALA A 16 23.50 17.81 -24.02
CA ALA A 16 22.21 17.63 -24.66
C ALA A 16 21.14 18.20 -23.72
N PHE A 17 20.64 19.41 -24.02
CA PHE A 17 19.48 19.96 -23.32
C PHE A 17 18.28 19.08 -23.67
N ALA A 18 17.68 18.47 -22.65
CA ALA A 18 16.44 17.72 -22.84
C ALA A 18 15.38 18.67 -23.39
N GLN A 19 14.78 18.34 -24.54
CA GLN A 19 13.71 19.14 -25.11
C GLN A 19 12.51 19.15 -24.14
N PRO A 20 11.88 20.31 -23.90
CA PRO A 20 10.64 20.37 -23.15
C PRO A 20 9.58 19.46 -23.78
N GLN A 21 8.81 18.77 -22.94
CA GLN A 21 7.76 17.83 -23.35
C GLN A 21 6.41 18.23 -22.74
N GLN A 22 5.34 17.75 -23.36
CA GLN A 22 4.00 17.80 -22.81
C GLN A 22 3.74 16.55 -21.94
N LEU A 23 3.19 16.76 -20.74
CA LEU A 23 2.65 15.69 -19.90
C LEU A 23 1.13 15.76 -19.93
N VAL A 24 0.47 14.61 -20.15
CA VAL A 24 -0.98 14.47 -20.07
C VAL A 24 -1.31 13.55 -18.90
N VAL A 25 -1.68 14.15 -17.77
CA VAL A 25 -1.95 13.43 -16.53
C VAL A 25 -3.46 13.17 -16.43
N GLY A 26 -3.86 11.92 -16.69
CA GLY A 26 -5.25 11.49 -16.57
C GLY A 26 -5.76 11.59 -15.13
N VAL A 27 -6.88 12.28 -14.92
CA VAL A 27 -7.41 12.52 -13.57
C VAL A 27 -8.00 11.25 -12.97
N SER A 28 -8.49 10.32 -13.79
CA SER A 28 -9.04 9.04 -13.35
C SER A 28 -8.04 8.20 -12.53
N GLY A 29 -6.77 8.17 -12.95
CA GLY A 29 -5.69 7.43 -12.28
C GLY A 29 -4.86 8.24 -11.29
N ASN A 30 -4.95 9.57 -11.32
CA ASN A 30 -4.04 10.45 -10.57
C ASN A 30 -4.74 11.48 -9.67
N GLY A 31 -6.07 11.56 -9.74
CA GLY A 31 -6.91 12.48 -8.98
C GLY A 31 -7.55 11.82 -7.76
N TYR A 32 -7.77 12.63 -6.71
CA TYR A 32 -8.44 12.22 -5.48
C TYR A 32 -9.27 13.37 -4.93
N VAL A 33 -10.42 13.08 -4.33
CA VAL A 33 -11.15 14.09 -3.55
C VAL A 33 -10.55 14.13 -2.15
N THR A 34 -9.75 15.15 -1.85
CA THR A 34 -8.93 15.20 -0.63
C THR A 34 -9.57 15.97 0.51
N ARG A 35 -10.71 16.61 0.26
CA ARG A 35 -11.54 17.28 1.26
C ARG A 35 -13.01 17.22 0.84
N GLN A 36 -13.92 17.00 1.81
CA GLN A 36 -15.37 16.87 1.57
C GLN A 36 -15.67 15.87 0.45
N GLN A 37 -15.33 14.60 0.70
CA GLN A 37 -15.31 13.50 -0.27
C GLN A 37 -16.66 13.30 -0.96
N ASP A 38 -17.78 13.58 -0.29
CA ASP A 38 -19.12 13.41 -0.86
C ASP A 38 -19.48 14.46 -1.93
N GLY A 39 -18.73 15.55 -2.01
CA GLY A 39 -19.05 16.70 -2.87
C GLY A 39 -18.41 16.68 -4.26
N ALA A 40 -17.62 15.65 -4.58
CA ALA A 40 -17.06 15.38 -5.90
C ALA A 40 -16.78 13.87 -6.03
N ARG A 41 -16.55 13.37 -7.24
CA ARG A 41 -16.11 11.99 -7.47
C ARG A 41 -15.03 11.92 -8.53
N ILE A 42 -14.14 10.94 -8.39
CA ILE A 42 -13.21 10.55 -9.44
C ILE A 42 -13.76 9.27 -10.06
N THR A 43 -14.06 9.35 -11.35
CA THR A 43 -14.59 8.26 -12.17
C THR A 43 -13.56 7.87 -13.23
N GLN A 44 -13.89 6.90 -14.09
CA GLN A 44 -13.06 6.54 -15.24
C GLN A 44 -12.88 7.72 -16.22
N GLU A 45 -13.80 8.70 -16.21
CA GLU A 45 -13.73 9.92 -17.03
C GLU A 45 -13.11 11.12 -16.27
N GLY A 46 -12.50 10.90 -15.10
CA GLY A 46 -11.96 11.96 -14.25
C GLY A 46 -12.97 12.54 -13.27
N VAL A 47 -12.92 13.85 -13.01
CA VAL A 47 -13.82 14.52 -12.04
C VAL A 47 -15.24 14.54 -12.58
N ALA A 48 -16.18 14.10 -11.76
CA ALA A 48 -17.62 14.20 -11.99
C ALA A 48 -18.37 14.49 -10.68
N TYR A 49 -19.68 14.79 -10.78
CA TYR A 49 -20.56 15.05 -9.64
C TYR A 49 -20.02 16.12 -8.67
N TRP A 50 -19.32 17.12 -9.21
CA TRP A 50 -18.62 18.12 -8.42
C TRP A 50 -19.56 19.27 -8.04
N THR A 51 -20.16 19.18 -6.85
CA THR A 51 -21.27 20.04 -6.45
C THR A 51 -20.97 20.92 -5.25
N ASN A 52 -19.98 20.55 -4.42
CA ASN A 52 -19.67 21.25 -3.17
C ASN A 52 -18.43 22.17 -3.32
N PRO A 53 -18.54 23.49 -3.10
CA PRO A 53 -17.41 24.42 -3.21
C PRO A 53 -16.32 24.18 -2.14
N LYS A 54 -16.64 23.43 -1.08
CA LYS A 54 -15.65 23.04 -0.06
C LYS A 54 -14.84 21.83 -0.46
N SER A 55 -15.28 21.06 -1.47
CA SER A 55 -14.53 19.92 -1.97
C SER A 55 -13.25 20.35 -2.66
N ILE A 56 -12.16 19.62 -2.39
CA ILE A 56 -10.89 19.78 -3.08
C ILE A 56 -10.61 18.50 -3.84
N VAL A 57 -10.34 18.61 -5.14
CA VAL A 57 -9.73 17.54 -5.93
C VAL A 57 -8.24 17.82 -6.03
N SER A 58 -7.40 16.83 -5.75
CA SER A 58 -5.95 16.94 -5.86
C SER A 58 -5.44 15.94 -6.90
N ILE A 59 -4.62 16.42 -7.84
CA ILE A 59 -3.98 15.62 -8.89
C ILE A 59 -2.48 15.55 -8.60
N TYR A 60 -1.89 14.36 -8.70
CA TYR A 60 -0.50 14.11 -8.34
C TYR A 60 0.30 13.53 -9.51
N PHE A 61 1.52 14.02 -9.68
CA PHE A 61 2.52 13.46 -10.60
C PHE A 61 3.92 13.79 -10.09
N TYR A 62 4.91 12.94 -10.39
CA TYR A 62 6.28 13.10 -9.94
C TYR A 62 7.16 13.68 -11.04
N LEU A 63 8.05 14.61 -10.68
CA LEU A 63 9.08 15.15 -11.56
C LEU A 63 10.48 14.87 -10.99
N HIS A 64 11.41 14.45 -11.84
CA HIS A 64 12.77 14.05 -11.41
C HIS A 64 13.74 15.20 -11.21
N GLN A 65 13.37 16.42 -11.62
CA GLN A 65 14.24 17.58 -11.55
C GLN A 65 13.43 18.88 -11.53
N PRO A 66 14.03 20.01 -11.09
CA PRO A 66 13.39 21.31 -11.18
C PRO A 66 13.04 21.69 -12.63
N THR A 67 11.89 22.30 -12.83
CA THR A 67 11.42 22.75 -14.15
C THR A 67 10.25 23.72 -14.02
N THR A 68 9.94 24.47 -15.08
CA THR A 68 8.68 25.19 -15.22
C THR A 68 7.65 24.34 -15.94
N ALA A 69 6.38 24.61 -15.73
CA ALA A 69 5.30 23.95 -16.45
C ALA A 69 4.17 24.92 -16.74
N ASP A 70 3.67 24.91 -17.97
CA ASP A 70 2.46 25.64 -18.36
C ASP A 70 1.25 24.72 -18.22
N LEU A 71 0.37 25.04 -17.28
CA LEU A 71 -0.75 24.17 -16.93
C LEU A 71 -1.99 24.50 -17.76
N SER A 72 -2.68 23.45 -18.21
CA SER A 72 -4.01 23.50 -18.80
C SER A 72 -4.87 22.35 -18.25
N LEU A 73 -6.19 22.46 -18.33
CA LEU A 73 -7.13 21.39 -18.03
C LEU A 73 -7.85 20.96 -19.30
N TYR A 74 -8.02 19.66 -19.51
CA TYR A 74 -9.00 19.16 -20.48
C TYR A 74 -10.34 18.98 -19.77
N ALA A 75 -11.24 19.96 -19.95
CA ALA A 75 -12.41 20.14 -19.10
C ALA A 75 -13.62 20.69 -19.87
N LYS A 76 -14.81 20.54 -19.27
CA LYS A 76 -16.06 21.18 -19.69
C LYS A 76 -16.85 21.66 -18.48
N GLY A 77 -17.76 22.62 -18.69
CA GLY A 77 -18.61 23.19 -17.65
C GLY A 77 -18.88 24.68 -17.86
N HIS A 78 -19.74 25.23 -17.02
CA HIS A 78 -20.09 26.66 -16.94
C HIS A 78 -19.92 27.14 -15.49
N SER A 79 -18.67 27.45 -15.13
CA SER A 79 -18.27 27.68 -13.74
C SER A 79 -16.94 28.44 -13.63
N GLU A 80 -16.74 29.09 -12.49
CA GLU A 80 -15.43 29.54 -12.03
C GLU A 80 -14.87 28.51 -11.03
N ILE A 81 -13.63 28.09 -11.25
CA ILE A 81 -12.88 27.21 -10.35
C ILE A 81 -11.55 27.86 -9.98
N LYS A 82 -10.98 27.43 -8.85
CA LYS A 82 -9.63 27.79 -8.41
C LYS A 82 -8.70 26.61 -8.59
N VAL A 83 -7.61 26.81 -9.32
CA VAL A 83 -6.51 25.85 -9.47
C VAL A 83 -5.31 26.32 -8.67
N SER A 84 -4.69 25.46 -7.85
CA SER A 84 -3.62 25.86 -6.93
C SER A 84 -2.42 24.91 -6.96
N TYR A 85 -1.22 25.50 -6.95
CA TYR A 85 0.05 24.84 -6.68
C TYR A 85 0.68 25.47 -5.44
N GLY A 86 0.61 24.77 -4.31
CA GLY A 86 1.01 25.31 -3.00
C GLY A 86 0.23 26.59 -2.67
N LYS A 87 0.93 27.72 -2.55
CA LYS A 87 0.31 29.04 -2.28
C LYS A 87 -0.10 29.81 -3.53
N LYS A 88 0.38 29.40 -4.72
CA LYS A 88 0.04 30.05 -5.99
C LYS A 88 -1.32 29.52 -6.45
N SER A 89 -2.24 30.41 -6.79
CA SER A 89 -3.57 30.05 -7.29
C SER A 89 -3.95 30.84 -8.53
N PHE A 90 -4.81 30.23 -9.33
CA PHE A 90 -5.36 30.77 -10.58
C PHE A 90 -6.88 30.62 -10.53
N ASN A 91 -7.60 31.66 -10.92
CA ASN A 91 -9.04 31.55 -11.18
C ASN A 91 -9.21 31.18 -12.65
N VAL A 92 -10.00 30.15 -12.91
CA VAL A 92 -10.16 29.53 -14.22
C VAL A 92 -11.65 29.42 -14.51
N ASN A 93 -12.06 29.97 -15.65
CA ASN A 93 -13.44 29.86 -16.13
C ASN A 93 -13.56 28.65 -17.06
N LEU A 94 -14.50 27.77 -16.75
CA LEU A 94 -15.00 26.76 -17.67
C LEU A 94 -16.23 27.35 -18.34
N GLN A 95 -16.25 27.40 -19.67
CA GLN A 95 -17.34 27.96 -20.48
C GLN A 95 -17.50 27.14 -21.77
N SER A 96 -17.76 25.84 -21.62
CA SER A 96 -17.90 24.93 -22.76
C SER A 96 -18.79 23.75 -22.40
N ASP A 97 -19.69 23.38 -23.31
CA ASP A 97 -20.51 22.17 -23.21
C ASP A 97 -19.69 20.90 -23.56
N ASP A 98 -18.67 21.05 -24.40
CA ASP A 98 -17.75 19.99 -24.81
C ASP A 98 -16.40 20.10 -24.11
N PHE A 99 -15.68 18.98 -24.00
CA PHE A 99 -14.32 18.99 -23.44
C PHE A 99 -13.36 19.76 -24.34
N THR A 100 -12.70 20.76 -23.76
CA THR A 100 -11.72 21.61 -24.44
C THR A 100 -10.50 21.84 -23.54
N ASN A 101 -9.40 22.30 -24.15
CA ASN A 101 -8.22 22.71 -23.41
C ASN A 101 -8.45 24.12 -22.83
N VAL A 102 -8.44 24.21 -21.50
CA VAL A 102 -8.59 25.45 -20.75
C VAL A 102 -7.25 25.81 -20.11
N PRO A 103 -6.54 26.84 -20.60
CA PRO A 103 -5.30 27.30 -19.99
C PRO A 103 -5.50 27.77 -18.55
N VAL A 104 -4.56 27.40 -17.68
CA VAL A 104 -4.55 27.80 -16.26
C VAL A 104 -3.45 28.83 -16.01
N GLY A 105 -2.22 28.52 -16.40
CA GLY A 105 -1.05 29.37 -16.21
C GLY A 105 0.21 28.61 -15.80
N SER A 106 1.32 29.33 -15.67
CA SER A 106 2.64 28.72 -15.46
C SER A 106 3.01 28.54 -13.98
N ILE A 107 3.69 27.45 -13.65
CA ILE A 107 4.26 27.19 -12.33
C ILE A 107 5.77 26.92 -12.41
N ASP A 108 6.47 27.14 -11.29
CA ASP A 108 7.91 26.89 -11.11
C ASP A 108 8.08 25.77 -10.07
N ILE A 109 8.47 24.58 -10.53
CA ILE A 109 8.73 23.41 -9.69
C ILE A 109 10.22 23.41 -9.35
N ARG A 110 10.53 23.71 -8.09
CA ARG A 110 11.90 24.01 -7.67
C ARG A 110 12.74 22.80 -7.26
N GLN A 111 12.12 21.65 -7.05
CA GLN A 111 12.77 20.44 -6.56
C GLN A 111 12.14 19.21 -7.20
N ALA A 112 12.92 18.13 -7.30
CA ALA A 112 12.39 16.82 -7.63
C ALA A 112 11.40 16.35 -6.57
N GLY A 113 10.36 15.64 -6.98
CA GLY A 113 9.32 15.18 -6.08
C GLY A 113 7.95 15.12 -6.74
N TYR A 114 6.97 14.71 -5.93
CA TYR A 114 5.57 14.83 -6.25
C TYR A 114 5.14 16.29 -6.30
N VAL A 115 4.49 16.63 -7.41
CA VAL A 115 3.74 17.86 -7.62
C VAL A 115 2.28 17.56 -7.33
N ARG A 116 1.65 18.42 -6.53
CA ARG A 116 0.22 18.39 -6.21
C ARG A 116 -0.46 19.62 -6.79
N ILE A 117 -1.47 19.41 -7.61
CA ILE A 117 -2.35 20.48 -8.14
C ILE A 117 -3.74 20.31 -7.53
N ASP A 118 -4.22 21.34 -6.84
CA ASP A 118 -5.53 21.35 -6.20
C ASP A 118 -6.56 22.12 -7.03
N LEU A 119 -7.76 21.57 -7.14
CA LEU A 119 -8.92 22.14 -7.81
C LEU A 119 -10.03 22.37 -6.79
N GLN A 120 -10.62 23.56 -6.80
CA GLN A 120 -11.72 23.93 -5.90
C GLN A 120 -12.80 24.72 -6.66
N GLY A 121 -14.07 24.34 -6.49
CA GLY A 121 -15.19 25.10 -7.07
C GLY A 121 -15.34 26.47 -6.39
N VAL A 122 -15.58 27.52 -7.18
CA VAL A 122 -15.80 28.90 -6.69
C VAL A 122 -17.24 29.31 -6.94
N ALA A 123 -17.66 29.35 -8.20
CA ALA A 123 -19.01 29.69 -8.63
C ALA A 123 -19.44 28.78 -9.80
N LYS A 124 -20.74 28.52 -9.94
CA LYS A 124 -21.30 27.69 -11.02
C LYS A 124 -22.68 28.19 -11.41
N GLU A 125 -22.99 28.14 -12.70
CA GLU A 125 -24.30 28.54 -13.22
C GLU A 125 -25.34 27.44 -13.07
N GLY A 126 -24.89 26.17 -13.08
CA GLY A 126 -25.75 24.99 -12.97
C GLY A 126 -25.47 24.11 -11.75
N GLU A 127 -25.72 22.81 -11.90
CA GLU A 127 -25.64 21.85 -10.81
C GLU A 127 -24.19 21.46 -10.44
N SER A 128 -23.24 21.55 -11.37
CA SER A 128 -21.85 21.10 -11.20
C SER A 128 -20.83 22.22 -11.47
N PHE A 129 -19.65 22.14 -10.86
CA PHE A 129 -18.45 22.94 -11.18
C PHE A 129 -17.70 22.43 -12.43
N GLY A 130 -18.32 21.54 -13.20
CA GLY A 130 -17.77 20.96 -14.42
C GLY A 130 -17.22 19.55 -14.27
N GLU A 131 -16.70 19.04 -15.38
CA GLU A 131 -16.03 17.74 -15.49
C GLU A 131 -14.60 17.95 -15.98
N ILE A 132 -13.64 17.20 -15.43
CA ILE A 132 -12.21 17.38 -15.71
C ILE A 132 -11.57 16.03 -15.95
N LYS A 133 -11.11 15.81 -17.18
CA LYS A 133 -10.51 14.55 -17.64
C LYS A 133 -9.00 14.49 -17.41
N GLN A 134 -8.31 15.59 -17.69
CA GLN A 134 -6.84 15.62 -17.70
C GLN A 134 -6.31 16.94 -17.13
N LEU A 135 -5.18 16.85 -16.45
CA LEU A 135 -4.25 17.96 -16.26
C LEU A 135 -3.16 17.84 -17.33
N ILE A 136 -2.98 18.90 -18.10
CA ILE A 136 -1.93 19.00 -19.11
C ILE A 136 -0.86 19.94 -18.57
N ALA A 137 0.40 19.51 -18.63
CA ALA A 137 1.56 20.31 -18.26
C ALA A 137 2.51 20.38 -19.46
N ASP A 138 2.53 21.54 -20.12
CA ASP A 138 3.39 21.83 -21.26
C ASP A 138 4.75 22.39 -20.80
N ASN A 139 5.72 22.33 -21.71
CA ASN A 139 7.07 22.87 -21.52
C ASN A 139 7.82 22.28 -20.30
N VAL A 140 7.49 21.04 -19.91
CA VAL A 140 8.14 20.34 -18.80
C VAL A 140 9.47 19.75 -19.23
N THR A 141 10.53 20.01 -18.48
CA THR A 141 11.87 19.48 -18.75
C THR A 141 12.18 18.29 -17.85
N GLY A 142 12.59 17.16 -18.45
CA GLY A 142 13.04 15.98 -17.70
C GLY A 142 11.97 14.91 -17.52
N LYS A 143 12.33 13.82 -16.81
CA LYS A 143 11.46 12.65 -16.65
C LYS A 143 10.35 12.90 -15.63
N SER A 144 9.25 12.17 -15.80
CA SER A 144 8.08 12.20 -14.93
C SER A 144 7.53 10.80 -14.65
N ASN A 145 6.87 10.62 -13.52
CA ASN A 145 6.17 9.38 -13.16
C ASN A 145 4.76 9.69 -12.63
N TYR A 146 3.78 8.96 -13.13
CA TYR A 146 2.38 9.02 -12.72
C TYR A 146 1.67 7.79 -13.31
N VAL A 147 0.42 7.57 -12.93
CA VAL A 147 -0.41 6.50 -13.48
C VAL A 147 -0.77 6.83 -14.92
N LYS A 148 -0.16 6.10 -15.84
CA LYS A 148 -0.42 6.08 -17.29
C LYS A 148 -0.08 4.69 -17.82
N ASP A 149 -0.78 4.27 -18.87
CA ASP A 149 -0.60 2.94 -19.48
C ASP A 149 -0.67 1.80 -18.44
N PHE A 150 -1.50 1.99 -17.40
CA PHE A 150 -1.65 1.14 -16.23
C PHE A 150 -3.08 1.26 -15.70
N GLU A 151 -3.56 0.24 -15.01
CA GLU A 151 -4.94 0.24 -14.51
C GLU A 151 -5.14 1.25 -13.36
N ASP A 152 -6.06 2.19 -13.55
CA ASP A 152 -6.33 3.27 -12.60
C ASP A 152 -6.68 2.78 -11.20
N TYR A 153 -7.42 1.67 -11.09
CA TYR A 153 -7.80 1.06 -9.82
C TYR A 153 -6.57 0.73 -8.96
N TRP A 154 -5.61 -0.02 -9.52
CA TRP A 154 -4.36 -0.38 -8.84
C TRP A 154 -3.43 0.81 -8.67
N GLY A 155 -3.33 1.67 -9.69
CA GLY A 155 -2.53 2.90 -9.64
C GLY A 155 -2.97 3.83 -8.49
N ARG A 156 -4.27 3.94 -8.24
CA ARG A 156 -4.84 4.75 -7.16
C ARG A 156 -4.80 4.08 -5.80
N ARG A 157 -4.99 2.76 -5.71
CA ARG A 157 -4.68 2.03 -4.46
C ARG A 157 -3.23 2.30 -4.06
N GLY A 158 -2.32 2.26 -5.02
CA GLY A 158 -0.91 2.57 -4.81
C GLY A 158 -0.09 1.33 -4.47
N PRO A 159 1.22 1.53 -4.27
CA PRO A 159 2.19 0.43 -4.23
C PRO A 159 2.23 -0.26 -2.87
N SER A 160 1.65 -1.46 -2.77
CA SER A 160 1.81 -2.28 -1.57
C SER A 160 3.28 -2.63 -1.34
N VAL A 161 3.68 -2.64 -0.07
CA VAL A 161 5.07 -2.91 0.35
C VAL A 161 5.11 -4.07 1.35
N HIS A 162 6.21 -4.81 1.36
CA HIS A 162 6.36 -6.04 2.13
C HIS A 162 7.72 -6.09 2.83
N MET A 163 7.76 -6.85 3.91
CA MET A 163 8.97 -7.15 4.68
C MET A 163 9.03 -8.65 4.93
N GLY A 164 9.98 -9.34 4.28
CA GLY A 164 10.21 -10.79 4.49
C GLY A 164 11.30 -11.03 5.51
N TYR A 165 11.09 -11.94 6.46
CA TYR A 165 12.02 -12.23 7.55
C TYR A 165 12.82 -13.50 7.27
N ALA A 166 14.13 -13.46 7.54
CA ALA A 166 14.96 -14.66 7.38
C ALA A 166 14.73 -15.64 8.54
N LEU A 167 14.34 -16.87 8.24
CA LEU A 167 14.25 -17.95 9.21
C LEU A 167 15.63 -18.54 9.50
N PRO A 168 15.87 -19.09 10.72
CA PRO A 168 17.03 -19.92 10.98
C PRO A 168 16.99 -21.21 10.15
N GLU A 169 18.13 -21.91 10.08
CA GLU A 169 18.18 -23.25 9.49
C GLU A 169 17.28 -24.24 10.24
N GLY A 170 16.76 -25.24 9.52
CA GLY A 170 15.84 -26.25 10.06
C GLY A 170 14.36 -25.91 9.85
N ASP A 171 13.53 -26.61 10.61
CA ASP A 171 12.07 -26.53 10.49
C ASP A 171 11.48 -25.59 11.56
N THR A 172 10.88 -24.50 11.09
CA THR A 172 10.13 -23.57 11.94
C THR A 172 8.68 -23.99 12.01
N GLU A 173 8.11 -24.05 13.21
CA GLU A 173 6.71 -24.40 13.44
C GLU A 173 5.86 -23.17 13.80
N TRP A 174 6.44 -22.20 14.53
CA TRP A 174 5.74 -20.99 14.94
C TRP A 174 6.44 -19.71 14.50
N PHE A 175 5.66 -18.71 14.13
CA PHE A 175 6.12 -17.34 13.94
C PHE A 175 5.34 -16.40 14.85
N TYR A 176 6.06 -15.53 15.56
CA TYR A 176 5.53 -14.49 16.40
C TYR A 176 5.98 -13.12 15.89
N ASN A 177 5.06 -12.16 15.83
CA ASN A 177 5.34 -10.78 15.45
C ASN A 177 4.48 -9.79 16.25
N GLU A 178 5.04 -8.63 16.56
CA GLU A 178 4.34 -7.53 17.22
C GLU A 178 4.04 -6.42 16.22
N VAL A 179 2.83 -5.88 16.23
CA VAL A 179 2.39 -4.85 15.28
C VAL A 179 1.87 -3.63 16.02
N THR A 180 2.41 -2.47 15.68
CA THR A 180 1.93 -1.16 16.16
C THR A 180 1.62 -0.28 14.96
N VAL A 181 0.36 0.16 14.84
CA VAL A 181 -0.01 1.21 13.88
C VAL A 181 0.06 2.54 14.61
N PRO A 182 0.99 3.45 14.30
CA PRO A 182 1.02 4.75 14.93
C PRO A 182 -0.18 5.59 14.47
N LYS A 183 -0.53 6.64 15.22
CA LYS A 183 -1.74 7.45 14.92
C LYS A 183 -1.68 8.09 13.53
N GLU A 184 -0.50 8.54 13.12
CA GLU A 184 -0.23 9.09 11.79
C GLU A 184 -0.22 8.04 10.67
N GLY A 185 -0.09 6.76 11.02
CA GLY A 185 -0.13 5.63 10.09
C GLY A 185 -1.51 4.96 9.99
N GLU A 186 -2.45 5.37 10.84
CA GLU A 186 -3.82 4.85 10.91
C GLU A 186 -4.68 5.48 9.81
N THR A 187 -4.92 4.71 8.75
CA THR A 187 -5.70 5.15 7.59
C THR A 187 -6.77 4.11 7.30
N MET A 188 -8.02 4.55 7.17
CA MET A 188 -9.12 3.67 6.81
C MET A 188 -8.87 3.02 5.45
N HIS A 189 -9.34 1.78 5.31
CA HIS A 189 -9.13 0.90 4.18
C HIS A 189 -7.68 0.43 3.98
N SER A 190 -7.00 0.22 5.10
CA SER A 190 -5.66 -0.35 5.13
C SER A 190 -5.68 -1.78 5.65
N TYR A 191 -4.82 -2.62 5.10
CA TYR A 191 -4.48 -3.92 5.65
C TYR A 191 -3.04 -3.89 6.19
N TYR A 192 -2.91 -4.05 7.50
CA TYR A 192 -1.66 -4.16 8.24
C TYR A 192 -1.38 -5.65 8.48
N MET A 193 -0.82 -6.33 7.48
CA MET A 193 -0.60 -7.76 7.52
C MET A 193 0.65 -8.08 8.35
N ALA A 194 0.51 -8.92 9.36
CA ALA A 194 1.48 -9.12 10.43
C ALA A 194 2.31 -10.40 10.28
N ALA A 195 1.66 -11.53 10.05
CA ALA A 195 2.24 -12.86 10.16
C ALA A 195 1.86 -13.72 8.95
N GLY A 196 2.32 -13.31 7.77
CA GLY A 196 2.12 -14.03 6.53
C GLY A 196 3.03 -15.26 6.42
N PHE A 197 2.68 -16.15 5.51
CA PHE A 197 3.36 -17.41 5.23
C PHE A 197 3.21 -17.76 3.74
N GLY A 198 3.79 -18.87 3.29
CA GLY A 198 3.79 -19.26 1.87
C GLY A 198 2.38 -19.39 1.26
N GLU A 199 1.41 -19.78 2.08
CA GLU A 199 0.07 -20.18 1.66
C GLU A 199 -1.02 -19.27 2.21
N GLY A 200 -0.71 -18.09 2.75
CA GLY A 200 -1.72 -17.24 3.35
C GLY A 200 -1.22 -16.06 4.16
N TYR A 201 -2.18 -15.38 4.78
CA TYR A 201 -2.00 -14.12 5.48
C TYR A 201 -2.69 -14.10 6.84
N PHE A 202 -2.10 -13.38 7.79
CA PHE A 202 -2.69 -13.12 9.10
C PHE A 202 -2.35 -11.70 9.55
N GLY A 203 -3.36 -10.86 9.82
CA GLY A 203 -3.14 -9.45 10.19
C GLY A 203 -4.41 -8.72 10.62
N MET A 204 -4.39 -7.39 10.54
CA MET A 204 -5.52 -6.55 10.95
C MET A 204 -5.85 -5.42 9.97
N GLN A 205 -7.13 -5.08 9.88
CA GLN A 205 -7.68 -4.12 8.93
C GLN A 205 -8.46 -3.00 9.63
N TYR A 206 -8.45 -1.81 9.03
CA TYR A 206 -9.36 -0.71 9.38
C TYR A 206 -10.43 -0.60 8.28
N ASN A 207 -11.58 -1.24 8.48
CA ASN A 207 -12.56 -1.45 7.41
C ASN A 207 -13.54 -0.27 7.25
N SER A 208 -14.02 0.29 8.35
CA SER A 208 -14.97 1.41 8.38
C SER A 208 -14.89 2.14 9.73
N PRO A 209 -15.54 3.32 9.90
CA PRO A 209 -15.57 4.01 11.20
C PRO A 209 -16.07 3.16 12.37
N THR A 210 -16.85 2.10 12.10
CA THR A 210 -17.49 1.26 13.10
C THR A 210 -16.98 -0.18 13.10
N GLU A 211 -16.07 -0.55 12.19
CA GLU A 211 -15.61 -1.93 12.06
C GLU A 211 -14.11 -2.01 11.74
N ARG A 212 -13.44 -2.87 12.51
CA ARG A 212 -12.06 -3.29 12.34
C ARG A 212 -12.01 -4.80 12.46
N ARG A 213 -11.14 -5.43 11.69
CA ARG A 213 -11.05 -6.90 11.61
C ARG A 213 -9.65 -7.38 11.92
N ILE A 214 -9.56 -8.50 12.61
CA ILE A 214 -8.39 -9.37 12.60
C ILE A 214 -8.69 -10.47 11.59
N LEU A 215 -7.93 -10.55 10.51
CA LEU A 215 -8.19 -11.41 9.34
C LEU A 215 -7.12 -12.49 9.23
N PHE A 216 -7.55 -13.73 9.00
CA PHE A 216 -6.69 -14.88 8.71
C PHE A 216 -7.22 -15.65 7.51
N SER A 217 -6.39 -15.81 6.48
CA SER A 217 -6.74 -16.44 5.20
C SER A 217 -5.70 -17.46 4.77
N VAL A 218 -6.15 -18.58 4.19
CA VAL A 218 -5.31 -19.64 3.63
C VAL A 218 -5.80 -19.95 2.21
N TRP A 219 -4.91 -19.91 1.22
CA TRP A 219 -5.23 -20.30 -0.15
C TRP A 219 -5.36 -21.81 -0.31
N SER A 220 -6.35 -22.22 -1.10
CA SER A 220 -6.43 -23.57 -1.63
C SER A 220 -5.22 -23.89 -2.53
N PRO A 221 -4.76 -25.16 -2.61
CA PRO A 221 -3.83 -25.57 -3.65
C PRO A 221 -4.43 -25.53 -5.07
N PHE A 222 -5.76 -25.40 -5.21
CA PHE A 222 -6.44 -25.34 -6.49
C PHE A 222 -6.45 -23.92 -7.07
N ASP A 223 -5.87 -23.76 -8.26
CA ASP A 223 -5.81 -22.47 -8.96
C ASP A 223 -7.18 -22.09 -9.55
N THR A 224 -7.87 -21.16 -8.91
CA THR A 224 -9.13 -20.58 -9.36
C THR A 224 -9.37 -19.22 -8.71
N GLN A 225 -10.19 -18.40 -9.35
CA GLN A 225 -10.69 -17.13 -8.82
C GLN A 225 -12.07 -17.26 -8.14
N ASP A 226 -12.71 -18.43 -8.27
CA ASP A 226 -14.02 -18.72 -7.68
C ASP A 226 -13.91 -19.92 -6.73
N PRO A 227 -14.05 -19.73 -5.40
CA PRO A 227 -13.90 -20.82 -4.43
C PRO A 227 -14.91 -21.94 -4.62
N LYS A 228 -16.07 -21.66 -5.24
CA LYS A 228 -17.09 -22.68 -5.51
C LYS A 228 -16.64 -23.73 -6.54
N LYS A 229 -15.59 -23.44 -7.31
CA LYS A 229 -15.01 -24.35 -8.30
C LYS A 229 -13.94 -25.27 -7.71
N ILE A 230 -13.53 -25.06 -6.46
CA ILE A 230 -12.52 -25.90 -5.81
C ILE A 230 -13.13 -27.29 -5.55
N PRO A 231 -12.50 -28.39 -5.99
CA PRO A 231 -12.91 -29.74 -5.62
C PRO A 231 -12.92 -29.93 -4.10
N ASP A 232 -13.87 -30.69 -3.55
CA ASP A 232 -14.06 -30.84 -2.10
C ASP A 232 -12.80 -31.35 -1.37
N GLU A 233 -12.01 -32.20 -2.03
CA GLU A 233 -10.75 -32.74 -1.54
C GLU A 233 -9.61 -31.71 -1.48
N GLN A 234 -9.73 -30.58 -2.18
CA GLN A 234 -8.77 -29.47 -2.21
C GLN A 234 -9.25 -28.24 -1.46
N LYS A 235 -10.48 -28.23 -0.95
CA LYS A 235 -11.00 -27.13 -0.13
C LYS A 235 -10.24 -27.02 1.20
N ILE A 236 -10.07 -25.78 1.66
CA ILE A 236 -9.60 -25.51 3.01
C ILE A 236 -10.66 -25.99 4.01
N LYS A 237 -10.25 -26.80 4.98
CA LYS A 237 -11.16 -27.38 5.98
C LYS A 237 -11.00 -26.66 7.32
N LEU A 238 -12.11 -26.23 7.91
CA LEU A 238 -12.14 -25.68 9.27
C LEU A 238 -11.93 -26.81 10.29
N LEU A 239 -10.95 -26.64 11.19
CA LEU A 239 -10.69 -27.55 12.30
C LEU A 239 -11.14 -26.96 13.65
N ARG A 240 -10.83 -25.68 13.87
CA ARG A 240 -11.21 -24.94 15.09
C ARG A 240 -11.63 -23.54 14.70
N GLN A 241 -12.62 -23.00 15.40
CA GLN A 241 -13.13 -21.65 15.21
C GLN A 241 -13.11 -20.94 16.56
N GLY A 242 -12.44 -19.80 16.64
CA GLY A 242 -12.45 -19.00 17.85
C GLY A 242 -13.82 -18.39 18.12
N LYS A 243 -14.08 -18.08 19.40
CA LYS A 243 -15.30 -17.38 19.81
C LYS A 243 -15.48 -16.07 19.02
N ASP A 244 -16.71 -15.84 18.54
CA ASP A 244 -17.12 -14.65 17.77
C ASP A 244 -16.41 -14.45 16.40
N VAL A 245 -15.62 -15.43 15.96
CA VAL A 245 -14.96 -15.41 14.65
C VAL A 245 -15.96 -15.79 13.57
N HIS A 246 -15.99 -15.02 12.48
CA HIS A 246 -16.72 -15.36 11.27
C HIS A 246 -15.85 -16.20 10.33
N ILE A 247 -16.41 -17.26 9.74
CA ILE A 247 -15.75 -18.13 8.77
C ILE A 247 -16.41 -17.97 7.41
N GLY A 248 -15.60 -17.95 6.35
CA GLY A 248 -16.07 -17.94 4.97
C GLY A 248 -14.99 -18.39 3.98
N GLU A 249 -15.26 -18.13 2.71
CA GLU A 249 -14.34 -18.37 1.60
C GLU A 249 -14.01 -17.04 0.89
N PHE A 250 -12.92 -17.00 0.12
CA PHE A 250 -12.54 -15.85 -0.69
C PHE A 250 -12.13 -16.26 -2.12
N GLY A 251 -12.12 -15.28 -3.03
CA GLY A 251 -11.85 -15.43 -4.46
C GLY A 251 -11.30 -14.13 -5.07
N ASN A 252 -11.09 -14.11 -6.39
CA ASN A 252 -10.56 -13.00 -7.21
C ASN A 252 -9.10 -12.57 -6.94
N GLU A 253 -8.40 -13.29 -6.06
CA GLU A 253 -6.97 -13.12 -5.77
C GLU A 253 -6.30 -14.48 -5.54
N GLY A 254 -6.70 -15.47 -6.36
CA GLY A 254 -6.73 -16.87 -5.93
C GLY A 254 -7.98 -17.13 -5.09
N SER A 255 -8.13 -18.36 -4.59
CA SER A 255 -9.29 -18.72 -3.76
C SER A 255 -8.92 -19.58 -2.57
N GLY A 256 -9.69 -19.52 -1.49
CA GLY A 256 -9.40 -20.26 -0.27
C GLY A 256 -10.36 -20.01 0.87
N GLY A 257 -9.96 -20.42 2.07
CA GLY A 257 -10.71 -20.21 3.31
C GLY A 257 -10.25 -18.93 4.00
N GLN A 258 -11.20 -18.17 4.57
CA GLN A 258 -10.91 -17.00 5.38
C GLN A 258 -11.68 -17.02 6.69
N SER A 259 -11.14 -16.31 7.67
CA SER A 259 -11.74 -16.10 8.98
C SER A 259 -11.46 -14.70 9.47
N TYR A 260 -12.41 -14.08 10.17
CA TYR A 260 -12.13 -12.81 10.83
C TYR A 260 -12.85 -12.64 12.16
N LEU A 261 -12.16 -11.99 13.10
CA LEU A 261 -12.75 -11.45 14.33
C LEU A 261 -12.98 -9.95 14.13
N ARG A 262 -14.19 -9.46 14.45
CA ARG A 262 -14.42 -8.02 14.60
C ARG A 262 -13.84 -7.59 15.95
N TYR A 263 -12.74 -6.84 15.91
CA TYR A 263 -12.04 -6.40 17.11
C TYR A 263 -11.61 -4.94 16.94
N PRO A 264 -12.02 -4.02 17.85
CA PRO A 264 -11.77 -2.60 17.74
C PRO A 264 -10.35 -2.23 18.18
N TRP A 265 -9.34 -2.79 17.49
CA TRP A 265 -7.93 -2.45 17.75
C TRP A 265 -7.70 -0.95 17.59
N LYS A 266 -6.73 -0.39 18.33
CA LYS A 266 -6.49 1.05 18.43
C LYS A 266 -5.08 1.39 17.94
N ALA A 267 -4.93 2.50 17.21
CA ALA A 267 -3.62 3.04 16.92
C ALA A 267 -2.83 3.39 18.20
N GLY A 268 -1.52 3.19 18.14
CA GLY A 268 -0.58 3.35 19.26
C GLY A 268 -0.44 2.11 20.14
N ASN A 269 -1.43 1.20 20.16
CA ASN A 269 -1.31 -0.07 20.87
C ASN A 269 -0.48 -1.06 20.05
N THR A 270 0.30 -1.89 20.76
CA THR A 270 1.02 -3.02 20.16
C THR A 270 0.20 -4.29 20.32
N TYR A 271 -0.13 -4.94 19.22
CA TYR A 271 -0.82 -6.23 19.18
C TYR A 271 0.16 -7.35 18.82
N LYS A 272 -0.17 -8.59 19.19
CA LYS A 272 0.71 -9.74 18.95
C LYS A 272 0.00 -10.76 18.06
N PHE A 273 0.73 -11.26 17.09
CA PHE A 273 0.28 -12.27 16.14
C PHE A 273 1.16 -13.50 16.32
N LEU A 274 0.54 -14.64 16.63
CA LEU A 274 1.21 -15.92 16.77
C LEU A 274 0.59 -16.89 15.77
N MET A 275 1.41 -17.36 14.84
CA MET A 275 1.00 -18.20 13.72
C MET A 275 1.69 -19.56 13.79
N HIS A 276 0.89 -20.63 13.71
CA HIS A 276 1.33 -22.02 13.79
C HIS A 276 1.15 -22.70 12.44
N ILE A 277 2.20 -23.35 11.94
CA ILE A 277 2.15 -24.13 10.70
C ILE A 277 2.81 -25.47 10.94
N LYS A 278 2.03 -26.55 10.79
CA LYS A 278 2.48 -27.91 11.09
C LYS A 278 1.96 -28.93 10.07
N PRO A 279 2.83 -29.71 9.42
CA PRO A 279 2.39 -30.84 8.61
C PRO A 279 1.78 -31.93 9.50
N ASP A 280 0.72 -32.58 9.03
CA ASP A 280 0.00 -33.61 9.78
C ASP A 280 0.59 -35.03 9.60
N GLY A 281 1.58 -35.18 8.72
CA GLY A 281 2.19 -36.45 8.36
C GLY A 281 1.37 -37.31 7.39
N ASN A 282 0.22 -36.81 6.92
CA ASN A 282 -0.73 -37.48 6.03
C ASN A 282 -0.95 -36.70 4.72
N GLY A 283 -0.01 -35.83 4.35
CA GLY A 283 -0.06 -35.02 3.13
C GLY A 283 -0.90 -33.74 3.25
N ASN A 284 -1.20 -33.28 4.46
CA ASN A 284 -1.85 -32.00 4.71
C ASN A 284 -1.02 -31.14 5.68
N THR A 285 -1.28 -29.84 5.69
CA THR A 285 -0.70 -28.90 6.66
C THR A 285 -1.81 -28.17 7.40
N ILE A 286 -1.64 -28.04 8.71
CA ILE A 286 -2.55 -27.31 9.61
C ILE A 286 -1.97 -25.92 9.87
N TYR A 287 -2.84 -24.91 9.78
CA TYR A 287 -2.55 -23.50 9.95
C TYR A 287 -3.42 -22.95 11.07
N THR A 288 -2.83 -22.54 12.19
CA THR A 288 -3.59 -22.02 13.34
C THR A 288 -3.14 -20.61 13.71
N ALA A 289 -4.09 -19.67 13.78
CA ALA A 289 -3.83 -18.26 14.01
C ALA A 289 -4.35 -17.80 15.38
N TYR A 290 -3.47 -17.20 16.18
CA TYR A 290 -3.79 -16.62 17.48
C TYR A 290 -3.45 -15.13 17.52
N PHE A 291 -4.37 -14.34 18.05
CA PHE A 291 -4.25 -12.89 18.20
C PHE A 291 -4.25 -12.52 19.68
N TYR A 292 -3.23 -11.77 20.13
CA TYR A 292 -3.24 -11.22 21.48
C TYR A 292 -4.00 -9.89 21.48
N ALA A 293 -5.19 -9.91 22.06
CA ALA A 293 -6.04 -8.75 22.27
C ALA A 293 -5.47 -7.90 23.41
N THR A 294 -4.48 -7.05 23.11
CA THR A 294 -3.74 -6.29 24.13
C THR A 294 -4.62 -5.45 25.05
N ASP A 295 -5.76 -4.92 24.56
CA ASP A 295 -6.72 -4.17 25.38
C ASP A 295 -7.40 -5.05 26.45
N GLU A 296 -7.54 -6.35 26.17
CA GLU A 296 -8.20 -7.35 27.01
C GLU A 296 -7.19 -8.26 27.75
N LYS A 297 -5.91 -8.20 27.37
CA LYS A 297 -4.79 -8.97 27.92
C LYS A 297 -4.93 -10.48 27.78
N GLU A 298 -5.63 -10.94 26.75
CA GLU A 298 -5.85 -12.36 26.46
C GLU A 298 -5.50 -12.73 25.02
N TRP A 299 -5.11 -13.99 24.82
CA TRP A 299 -5.03 -14.59 23.49
C TRP A 299 -6.42 -14.99 23.03
N LYS A 300 -6.68 -14.78 21.74
CA LYS A 300 -7.89 -15.23 21.05
C LYS A 300 -7.49 -16.14 19.90
N LEU A 301 -8.10 -17.32 19.83
CA LEU A 301 -8.07 -18.12 18.61
C LEU A 301 -8.82 -17.35 17.51
N ILE A 302 -8.27 -17.32 16.30
CA ILE A 302 -9.01 -16.88 15.12
C ILE A 302 -9.60 -18.12 14.46
N ALA A 303 -8.77 -18.94 13.83
CA ALA A 303 -9.17 -20.24 13.32
C ALA A 303 -7.98 -21.20 13.25
N SER A 304 -8.30 -22.49 13.14
CA SER A 304 -7.38 -23.53 12.66
C SER A 304 -7.94 -24.09 11.36
N PHE A 305 -7.15 -24.04 10.31
CA PHE A 305 -7.48 -24.52 8.97
C PHE A 305 -6.55 -25.65 8.55
N LEU A 306 -7.08 -26.67 7.89
CA LEU A 306 -6.31 -27.69 7.19
C LEU A 306 -6.28 -27.37 5.69
N ARG A 307 -5.08 -27.28 5.13
CA ARG A 307 -4.84 -27.19 3.69
C ARG A 307 -4.47 -28.58 3.15
N PRO A 308 -5.30 -29.18 2.28
CA PRO A 308 -4.97 -30.46 1.68
C PRO A 308 -3.77 -30.40 0.74
N MET A 309 -3.22 -31.56 0.38
CA MET A 309 -2.17 -31.70 -0.65
C MET A 309 -0.97 -30.76 -0.41
N THR A 310 -0.59 -30.63 0.85
CA THR A 310 0.44 -29.71 1.32
C THR A 310 1.22 -30.40 2.43
N ASP A 311 2.53 -30.39 2.34
CA ASP A 311 3.42 -30.93 3.39
C ASP A 311 4.53 -29.91 3.66
N THR A 312 4.24 -28.94 4.52
CA THR A 312 5.18 -27.87 4.85
C THR A 312 5.17 -27.51 6.33
N TRP A 313 6.36 -27.16 6.82
CA TRP A 313 6.58 -26.33 8.00
C TRP A 313 6.40 -24.85 7.64
N TYR A 314 6.58 -23.95 8.61
CA TYR A 314 6.51 -22.52 8.36
C TYR A 314 7.57 -22.08 7.34
N LYS A 315 7.12 -21.48 6.24
CA LYS A 315 7.98 -20.84 5.22
C LYS A 315 7.49 -19.41 4.93
N HIS A 316 8.42 -18.58 4.45
CA HIS A 316 8.16 -17.21 4.02
C HIS A 316 7.44 -16.32 5.06
N PRO A 317 7.91 -16.23 6.32
CA PRO A 317 7.36 -15.27 7.28
C PRO A 317 7.54 -13.86 6.73
N HIS A 318 6.44 -13.14 6.60
CA HIS A 318 6.47 -11.79 6.07
C HIS A 318 5.34 -10.94 6.65
N SER A 319 5.49 -9.64 6.48
CA SER A 319 4.46 -8.63 6.74
C SER A 319 4.26 -7.79 5.49
N PHE A 320 3.09 -7.17 5.35
CA PHE A 320 2.85 -6.19 4.29
C PHE A 320 1.93 -5.07 4.73
N LEU A 321 1.98 -3.98 3.97
CA LEU A 321 1.13 -2.83 4.13
C LEU A 321 0.43 -2.52 2.81
N GLU A 322 -0.89 -2.54 2.85
CA GLU A 322 -1.72 -2.39 1.66
C GLU A 322 -2.79 -1.32 1.87
N ASN A 323 -3.09 -0.61 0.78
CA ASN A 323 -4.32 0.13 0.60
C ASN A 323 -5.30 -0.69 -0.26
N PHE A 324 -6.50 -0.97 0.23
CA PHE A 324 -7.53 -1.67 -0.54
C PHE A 324 -8.62 -0.75 -1.11
N ASN A 325 -8.45 0.58 -0.99
CA ASN A 325 -9.41 1.55 -1.50
C ASN A 325 -8.71 2.65 -2.35
N PRO A 326 -9.01 2.79 -3.66
CA PRO A 326 -8.42 3.81 -4.51
C PRO A 326 -8.72 5.25 -4.06
N GLU A 327 -9.80 5.52 -3.34
CA GLU A 327 -10.11 6.84 -2.77
C GLU A 327 -9.07 7.28 -1.73
N GLN A 328 -8.36 6.33 -1.10
CA GLN A 328 -7.44 6.58 0.00
C GLN A 328 -5.97 6.68 -0.44
N GLY A 329 -5.67 6.65 -1.74
CA GLY A 329 -4.30 6.65 -2.25
C GLY A 329 -3.49 7.92 -1.96
N TYR A 330 -4.18 9.04 -1.77
CA TYR A 330 -3.58 10.33 -1.37
C TYR A 330 -3.21 10.41 0.11
N LEU A 331 -3.55 9.40 0.90
CA LEU A 331 -3.18 9.29 2.30
C LEU A 331 -2.07 8.25 2.45
N SER A 332 -1.05 8.61 3.22
CA SER A 332 -0.07 7.64 3.66
C SER A 332 -0.67 6.71 4.71
N ARG A 333 -0.12 5.51 4.80
CA ARG A 333 -0.31 4.57 5.91
C ARG A 333 1.05 4.09 6.34
N GLU A 334 1.21 3.78 7.62
CA GLU A 334 2.48 3.41 8.22
C GLU A 334 2.25 2.41 9.36
N VAL A 335 3.18 1.48 9.55
CA VAL A 335 3.08 0.44 10.57
C VAL A 335 4.47 0.00 11.01
N PHE A 336 4.59 -0.36 12.29
CA PHE A 336 5.81 -0.85 12.90
C PHE A 336 5.68 -2.33 13.25
N PHE A 337 6.72 -3.10 12.94
CA PHE A 337 6.84 -4.53 13.23
C PHE A 337 7.99 -4.78 14.19
N GLY A 338 7.69 -5.25 15.39
CA GLY A 338 8.65 -5.49 16.46
C GLY A 338 8.80 -6.95 16.84
N ASN A 339 9.92 -7.26 17.50
CA ASN A 339 10.11 -8.48 18.27
C ASN A 339 9.75 -9.78 17.52
N GLN A 340 10.24 -9.96 16.29
CA GLN A 340 9.98 -11.19 15.51
C GLN A 340 10.69 -12.41 16.11
N TRP A 341 9.96 -13.49 16.35
CA TRP A 341 10.52 -14.75 16.83
C TRP A 341 10.02 -15.93 16.00
N ALA A 342 10.90 -16.90 15.79
CA ALA A 342 10.57 -18.20 15.22
C ALA A 342 10.77 -19.29 16.26
N ARG A 343 9.83 -20.23 16.40
CA ARG A 343 10.01 -21.43 17.22
C ARG A 343 10.19 -22.64 16.32
N SER A 344 11.27 -23.39 16.52
CA SER A 344 11.49 -24.64 15.79
C SER A 344 10.52 -25.74 16.24
N LYS A 345 10.39 -26.81 15.46
CA LYS A 345 9.60 -28.00 15.85
C LYS A 345 10.13 -28.70 17.11
N GLU A 346 11.41 -28.52 17.44
CA GLU A 346 12.04 -28.98 18.69
C GLU A 346 11.76 -28.03 19.87
N GLY A 347 11.06 -26.92 19.62
CA GLY A 347 10.59 -26.00 20.64
C GLY A 347 11.55 -24.87 21.00
N LYS A 348 12.62 -24.66 20.23
CA LYS A 348 13.61 -23.60 20.45
C LYS A 348 13.16 -22.28 19.80
N TRP A 349 13.10 -21.22 20.60
CA TRP A 349 12.88 -19.86 20.11
C TRP A 349 14.16 -19.22 19.54
N THR A 350 14.03 -18.49 18.44
CA THR A 350 15.10 -17.71 17.81
C THR A 350 14.57 -16.34 17.38
N ARG A 351 15.23 -15.27 17.83
CA ARG A 351 14.95 -13.88 17.43
C ARG A 351 15.37 -13.66 15.98
N LEU A 352 14.47 -13.18 15.13
CA LEU A 352 14.76 -12.92 13.71
C LEU A 352 15.25 -11.48 13.48
N THR A 353 16.50 -11.30 13.09
CA THR A 353 17.11 -9.97 12.97
C THR A 353 17.08 -9.39 11.57
N ASP A 354 16.90 -10.23 10.55
CA ASP A 354 17.17 -9.89 9.16
C ASP A 354 15.86 -9.80 8.38
N ALA A 355 15.68 -8.69 7.67
CA ALA A 355 14.49 -8.45 6.88
C ALA A 355 14.82 -7.94 5.48
N VAL A 356 14.04 -8.34 4.49
CA VAL A 356 14.16 -7.94 3.08
C VAL A 356 12.91 -7.19 2.67
N PHE A 357 13.08 -5.94 2.27
CA PHE A 357 12.01 -5.10 1.75
C PHE A 357 11.70 -5.43 0.29
N THR A 358 10.42 -5.49 -0.06
CA THR A 358 9.94 -5.56 -1.45
C THR A 358 8.72 -4.67 -1.66
N HIS A 359 8.37 -4.43 -2.91
CA HIS A 359 7.19 -3.67 -3.32
C HIS A 359 6.49 -4.40 -4.47
N ASP A 360 5.22 -4.07 -4.70
CA ASP A 360 4.36 -4.74 -5.68
C ASP A 360 4.66 -4.36 -7.15
N ALA A 361 3.77 -4.81 -8.05
CA ALA A 361 3.81 -4.52 -9.48
C ALA A 361 3.57 -3.04 -9.80
N THR A 362 2.78 -2.33 -8.99
CA THR A 362 2.49 -0.89 -9.16
C THR A 362 3.76 -0.06 -8.99
N ALA A 363 4.55 -0.34 -7.94
CA ALA A 363 5.88 0.26 -7.75
C ALA A 363 6.85 -0.16 -8.87
N SER A 364 6.84 -1.44 -9.25
CA SER A 364 7.74 -1.97 -10.29
C SER A 364 7.48 -1.34 -11.67
N ALA A 365 6.22 -1.04 -12.00
CA ALA A 365 5.81 -0.29 -13.18
C ALA A 365 6.19 1.20 -13.10
N LYS A 366 6.65 1.68 -11.94
CA LYS A 366 7.05 3.07 -11.67
C LYS A 366 5.93 4.08 -11.93
N VAL A 367 4.67 3.66 -11.82
CA VAL A 367 3.51 4.56 -11.92
C VAL A 367 3.24 5.29 -10.60
N ARG A 368 3.72 4.70 -9.49
CA ARG A 368 3.74 5.26 -8.14
C ARG A 368 5.12 5.06 -7.52
N LEU A 369 5.61 6.05 -6.77
CA LEU A 369 6.95 6.12 -6.20
C LEU A 369 6.95 6.30 -4.67
N ASP A 370 5.77 6.39 -4.06
CA ASP A 370 5.55 6.55 -2.63
C ASP A 370 5.47 5.19 -1.91
N TYR A 371 6.60 4.48 -1.92
CA TYR A 371 6.82 3.20 -1.25
C TYR A 371 8.12 3.21 -0.44
N GLN A 372 8.05 2.85 0.84
CA GLN A 372 9.18 2.94 1.78
C GLN A 372 9.09 1.84 2.85
N GLY A 373 10.25 1.45 3.36
CA GLY A 373 10.38 0.58 4.52
C GLY A 373 11.75 0.73 5.14
N GLY A 374 11.93 0.24 6.37
CA GLY A 374 13.24 0.30 7.00
C GLY A 374 13.23 -0.03 8.46
N THR A 375 14.17 0.55 9.19
CA THR A 375 14.31 0.41 10.65
C THR A 375 13.95 1.70 11.35
N THR A 376 13.28 1.53 12.48
CA THR A 376 12.96 2.60 13.43
C THR A 376 14.12 2.78 14.42
N LYS A 377 14.13 3.90 15.15
CA LYS A 377 15.17 4.17 16.17
C LYS A 377 15.10 3.22 17.37
N ASP A 378 13.96 2.59 17.62
CA ASP A 378 13.69 1.73 18.77
C ASP A 378 13.66 0.24 18.39
N ASN A 379 14.47 -0.16 17.42
CA ASN A 379 14.75 -1.55 17.08
C ASN A 379 13.54 -2.35 16.54
N ARG A 380 12.70 -1.68 15.75
CA ARG A 380 11.60 -2.29 14.98
C ARG A 380 11.78 -2.04 13.50
N PHE A 381 11.14 -2.85 12.66
CA PHE A 381 10.97 -2.54 11.24
C PHE A 381 9.77 -1.63 11.03
N TYR A 382 9.73 -0.89 9.93
CA TYR A 382 8.53 -0.17 9.49
C TYR A 382 8.27 -0.37 8.00
N LEU A 383 7.01 -0.22 7.62
CA LEU A 383 6.55 -0.08 6.25
C LEU A 383 5.70 1.19 6.14
N LYS A 384 5.83 1.88 5.01
CA LYS A 384 5.07 3.09 4.68
C LYS A 384 4.79 3.16 3.19
N MET A 385 3.56 3.45 2.82
CA MET A 385 3.18 3.66 1.41
C MET A 385 2.02 4.63 1.27
N GLY A 386 1.81 5.15 0.06
CA GLY A 386 0.76 6.10 -0.23
C GLY A 386 1.09 7.53 0.23
N GLY A 387 0.24 8.48 -0.12
CA GLY A 387 0.39 9.87 0.34
C GLY A 387 1.44 10.70 -0.40
N PHE A 388 2.00 10.19 -1.50
CA PHE A 388 2.82 10.98 -2.43
C PHE A 388 4.05 11.63 -1.78
N PHE A 389 4.73 10.91 -0.88
CA PHE A 389 6.05 11.31 -0.39
C PHE A 389 7.16 11.03 -1.42
N ASN A 390 8.32 11.66 -1.24
CA ASN A 390 9.36 11.73 -2.28
C ASN A 390 10.51 10.73 -2.13
N GLU A 391 10.65 10.08 -0.97
CA GLU A 391 11.76 9.16 -0.70
C GLU A 391 11.29 7.72 -0.81
N SER A 392 11.85 6.96 -1.75
CA SER A 392 11.51 5.56 -1.93
C SER A 392 12.65 4.63 -1.56
N VAL A 393 12.33 3.36 -1.31
CA VAL A 393 13.33 2.33 -0.98
C VAL A 393 13.42 1.32 -2.12
N PRO A 394 14.63 1.00 -2.63
CA PRO A 394 14.79 0.03 -3.69
C PRO A 394 14.34 -1.38 -3.27
N MET A 395 13.79 -2.14 -4.23
CA MET A 395 13.46 -3.55 -4.03
C MET A 395 14.66 -4.35 -3.51
N ARG A 396 14.40 -5.30 -2.61
CA ARG A 396 15.38 -6.21 -2.00
C ARG A 396 16.41 -5.54 -1.09
N THR A 397 16.17 -4.30 -0.67
CA THR A 397 16.97 -3.64 0.38
C THR A 397 16.87 -4.45 1.67
N LYS A 398 18.02 -4.74 2.28
CA LYS A 398 18.10 -5.46 3.55
C LYS A 398 18.10 -4.50 4.72
N PHE A 399 17.37 -4.85 5.76
CA PHE A 399 17.29 -4.14 7.02
C PHE A 399 17.57 -5.08 8.18
N TYR A 400 18.10 -4.54 9.28
CA TYR A 400 18.52 -5.34 10.43
C TYR A 400 18.04 -4.72 11.74
N CYS A 401 17.52 -5.55 12.63
CA CYS A 401 17.33 -5.21 14.04
C CYS A 401 18.37 -5.91 14.90
N LYS A 402 18.69 -5.33 16.07
CA LYS A 402 19.49 -5.98 17.10
C LYS A 402 18.74 -7.21 17.64
N PRO A 403 19.46 -8.30 18.01
CA PRO A 403 18.88 -9.52 18.58
C PRO A 403 18.47 -9.31 20.05
N THR A 404 17.64 -8.32 20.30
CA THR A 404 17.08 -7.97 21.62
C THR A 404 15.56 -7.99 21.55
N GLY A 405 14.92 -8.18 22.69
CA GLY A 405 13.46 -8.31 22.81
C GLY A 405 13.12 -9.41 23.80
N GLU A 406 11.87 -9.43 24.26
CA GLU A 406 11.38 -10.47 25.16
C GLU A 406 10.97 -11.69 24.34
N GLU A 407 11.51 -12.85 24.72
CA GLU A 407 11.06 -14.13 24.15
C GLU A 407 9.58 -14.37 24.49
N PRO A 408 8.75 -14.85 23.55
CA PRO A 408 7.33 -15.08 23.81
C PRO A 408 7.10 -16.16 24.89
N ILE A 409 6.46 -15.77 25.98
CA ILE A 409 5.95 -16.71 27.00
C ILE A 409 4.51 -17.04 26.64
N ILE A 410 4.28 -18.28 26.21
CA ILE A 410 2.98 -18.77 25.75
C ILE A 410 2.53 -19.90 26.66
N ASP A 411 1.31 -19.79 27.17
CA ASP A 411 0.59 -20.89 27.81
C ASP A 411 -0.06 -21.76 26.73
N TRP A 412 0.67 -22.78 26.29
CA TRP A 412 0.27 -23.62 25.16
C TRP A 412 -0.99 -24.43 25.45
N GLU A 413 -1.15 -24.92 26.68
CA GLU A 413 -2.33 -25.68 27.10
C GLU A 413 -3.57 -24.78 27.08
N ALA A 414 -3.46 -23.53 27.56
CA ALA A 414 -4.55 -22.58 27.46
C ALA A 414 -4.95 -22.29 26.00
N LEU A 415 -3.98 -22.14 25.08
CA LEU A 415 -4.27 -21.90 23.67
C LEU A 415 -5.00 -23.08 22.99
N GLU A 416 -4.72 -24.32 23.39
CA GLU A 416 -5.39 -25.51 22.87
C GLU A 416 -6.87 -25.58 23.27
N HIS A 417 -7.24 -24.97 24.39
CA HIS A 417 -8.61 -24.92 24.90
C HIS A 417 -9.46 -23.72 24.42
N LEU A 418 -8.88 -22.80 23.63
CA LEU A 418 -9.58 -21.65 23.04
C LEU A 418 -10.47 -21.98 21.83
#